data_AF-A0A961MEG2-F1
#
_entry.id   AF-A0A961MEG2-F1
#
_cell.length_a   1.000
_cell.length_b   1.000
_cell.length_c   1.000
_cell.angle_alpha   90.00
_cell.angle_beta   90.00
_cell.angle_gamma   90.00
#
_symmetry.space_group_name_H-M   'P 1'
#
loop_
_entity.id
_entity.type
_entity.pdbx_description
1 polymer ?
#
loop_
_entity_poly.entity_id
_entity_poly.type
_entity_poly.pdbx_seq_one_letter_code
_entity_poly.pdbx_strand_id
1 'polypeptide(L)'
;MLGIGTVARKVFGTPNDRKVKSTRPLVAKINALEAEYEKFSDEEIRAKTEELATRAQQGEKLDALLPEAFANCREAAKRALGLRAFDTQLMGGIFL
;
A
#
# COMPACT_ATOMS: atom_id res chain seq x y z
N MET A 1 30.84 25.23 -9.54
CA MET A 1 30.15 24.77 -10.77
C MET A 1 29.52 23.42 -10.48
N LEU A 2 28.23 23.23 -10.77
CA LEU A 2 27.58 21.93 -10.59
C LEU A 2 28.16 20.95 -11.61
N GLY A 3 28.86 19.92 -11.15
CA GLY A 3 29.43 18.89 -12.02
C GLY A 3 28.33 18.08 -12.72
N ILE A 4 28.65 17.52 -13.89
CA ILE A 4 27.73 16.72 -14.72
C ILE A 4 27.04 15.61 -13.89
N GLY A 5 27.77 14.98 -12.95
CA GLY A 5 27.21 13.97 -12.05
C GLY A 5 26.15 14.49 -11.07
N THR A 6 26.25 15.73 -10.60
CA THR A 6 25.26 16.36 -9.71
C THR A 6 23.98 16.70 -10.48
N VAL A 7 24.11 17.14 -11.73
CA VAL A 7 22.98 17.40 -12.62
C VAL A 7 22.26 16.10 -12.98
N ALA A 8 23.00 15.05 -13.35
CA ALA A 8 22.43 13.74 -13.65
C ALA A 8 21.68 13.13 -12.43
N ARG A 9 22.24 13.22 -11.22
CA ARG A 9 21.56 12.75 -9.99
C ARG A 9 20.28 13.54 -9.70
N LYS A 10 20.24 14.84 -9.95
CA LYS A 10 19.01 15.65 -9.79
C LYS A 10 17.91 15.23 -10.76
N VAL A 11 18.27 14.87 -11.99
CA VAL A 11 17.30 14.51 -13.04
C VAL A 11 16.80 13.07 -12.88
N PHE A 12 17.71 12.11 -12.64
CA PHE A 12 17.36 10.68 -12.59
C PHE A 12 17.13 10.14 -11.18
N GLY A 13 17.48 10.90 -10.14
CA GLY A 13 17.42 10.46 -8.75
C GLY A 13 18.50 9.43 -8.39
N THR A 14 18.50 9.04 -7.12
CA THR A 14 19.32 7.97 -6.57
C THR A 14 18.65 6.60 -6.74
N PRO A 15 19.37 5.48 -6.53
CA PRO A 15 18.74 4.16 -6.44
C PRO A 15 17.61 4.09 -5.39
N ASN A 16 17.79 4.75 -4.25
CA ASN A 16 16.76 4.83 -3.20
C ASN A 16 15.54 5.62 -3.69
N ASP A 17 15.73 6.75 -4.37
CA ASP A 17 14.62 7.52 -4.94
C ASP A 17 13.81 6.69 -5.94
N ARG A 18 14.48 5.87 -6.75
CA ARG A 18 13.82 4.96 -7.69
C ARG A 18 13.01 3.88 -6.98
N LYS A 19 13.55 3.31 -5.90
CA LYS A 19 12.87 2.29 -5.11
C LYS A 19 11.66 2.86 -4.36
N VAL A 20 11.76 4.05 -3.78
CA VAL A 20 10.60 4.75 -3.19
C VAL A 20 9.58 5.11 -4.27
N LYS A 21 10.01 5.54 -5.45
CA LYS A 21 9.06 5.82 -6.56
C LYS A 21 8.31 4.58 -7.03
N SER A 22 8.88 3.38 -6.94
CA SER A 22 8.22 2.16 -7.39
C SER A 22 7.03 1.72 -6.52
N THR A 23 6.89 2.25 -5.30
CA THR A 23 5.72 1.94 -4.44
C THR A 23 4.51 2.82 -4.76
N ARG A 24 4.71 3.98 -5.40
CA ARG A 24 3.62 4.93 -5.70
C ARG A 24 2.43 4.31 -6.44
N PRO A 25 2.62 3.45 -7.47
CA PRO A 25 1.49 2.80 -8.13
C PRO A 25 0.70 1.87 -7.20
N LEU A 26 1.37 1.18 -6.27
CA LEU A 26 0.70 0.33 -5.29
C LEU A 26 -0.08 1.17 -4.28
N VAL A 27 0.51 2.25 -3.77
CA VAL A 27 -0.19 3.20 -2.88
C VAL A 27 -1.42 3.79 -3.57
N ALA A 28 -1.31 4.16 -4.84
CA ALA A 28 -2.46 4.65 -5.62
C ALA A 28 -3.58 3.61 -5.75
N LYS A 29 -3.23 2.32 -5.97
CA LYS A 29 -4.20 1.22 -5.99
C LYS A 29 -4.89 1.05 -4.63
N ILE A 30 -4.14 1.08 -3.53
CA ILE A 30 -4.70 1.01 -2.17
C ILE A 30 -5.66 2.18 -1.91
N ASN A 31 -5.26 3.40 -2.28
CA ASN A 31 -6.09 4.60 -2.12
C ASN A 31 -7.38 4.54 -2.95
N ALA A 32 -7.32 3.97 -4.16
CA ALA A 32 -8.50 3.82 -5.01
C ALA A 32 -9.56 2.88 -4.41
N LEU A 33 -9.17 1.91 -3.58
CA LEU A 33 -10.07 1.00 -2.90
C LEU A 33 -10.77 1.63 -1.68
N GLU A 34 -10.35 2.80 -1.22
CA GLU A 34 -10.87 3.41 0.02
C GLU A 34 -12.39 3.55 0.03
N ALA A 35 -12.96 4.14 -1.03
CA ALA A 35 -14.40 4.40 -1.12
C ALA A 35 -15.25 3.12 -1.19
N GLU A 36 -14.65 1.98 -1.53
CA GLU A 36 -15.31 0.68 -1.48
C GLU A 36 -15.30 0.13 -0.04
N TYR A 37 -14.12 0.09 0.58
CA TYR A 37 -13.94 -0.47 1.93
C TYR A 37 -14.61 0.38 3.02
N GLU A 38 -14.71 1.69 2.84
CA GLU A 38 -15.46 2.58 3.76
C GLU A 38 -16.94 2.18 3.88
N LYS A 39 -17.50 1.49 2.87
CA LYS A 39 -18.90 1.07 2.87
C LYS A 39 -19.13 -0.26 3.58
N PHE A 40 -18.07 -1.01 3.86
CA PHE A 40 -18.20 -2.32 4.48
C PHE A 40 -18.66 -2.21 5.93
N SER A 41 -19.38 -3.21 6.45
CA SER A 41 -19.61 -3.39 7.88
C SER A 41 -18.37 -3.97 8.56
N ASP A 42 -18.36 -4.01 9.89
CA ASP A 42 -17.26 -4.61 10.65
C ASP A 42 -17.17 -6.12 10.40
N GLU A 43 -18.31 -6.79 10.17
CA GLU A 43 -18.39 -8.18 9.76
C GLU A 43 -17.79 -8.38 8.37
N GLU A 44 -18.08 -7.48 7.42
CA GLU A 44 -17.54 -7.55 6.05
C GLU A 44 -16.01 -7.32 6.03
N ILE A 45 -15.48 -6.43 6.88
CA ILE A 45 -14.03 -6.24 7.04
C ILE A 45 -13.34 -7.51 7.58
N ARG A 46 -13.99 -8.21 8.53
CA ARG A 46 -13.49 -9.49 9.06
C ARG A 46 -13.57 -10.59 8.00
N ALA A 47 -14.71 -10.70 7.31
CA ALA A 47 -14.92 -11.69 6.25
C ALA A 47 -13.91 -11.49 5.09
N LYS A 48 -13.60 -10.24 4.72
CA LYS A 48 -12.58 -9.95 3.71
C LYS A 48 -11.19 -10.45 4.13
N THR A 49 -10.87 -10.45 5.41
CA THR A 49 -9.61 -11.04 5.92
C THR A 49 -9.57 -12.55 5.68
N GLU A 50 -10.67 -13.25 5.95
CA GLU A 50 -10.79 -14.70 5.73
C GLU A 50 -10.72 -15.06 4.24
N GLU A 51 -11.37 -14.25 3.39
CA GLU A 51 -11.31 -14.37 1.93
C GLU A 51 -9.86 -14.25 1.42
N LEU A 52 -9.16 -13.19 1.82
CA LEU A 52 -7.77 -12.95 1.41
C LEU A 52 -6.82 -14.04 1.92
N ALA A 53 -7.02 -14.52 3.15
CA ALA A 53 -6.26 -15.64 3.71
C ALA A 53 -6.47 -16.93 2.92
N THR A 54 -7.73 -17.21 2.54
CA THR A 54 -8.07 -18.38 1.72
C THR A 54 -7.43 -18.29 0.33
N ARG A 55 -7.52 -17.14 -0.33
CA ARG A 55 -6.87 -16.89 -1.64
C ARG A 55 -5.35 -17.08 -1.57
N ALA A 56 -4.71 -16.59 -0.51
CA ALA A 56 -3.28 -16.80 -0.28
C ALA A 56 -2.94 -18.30 -0.11
N GLN A 57 -3.73 -19.04 0.69
CA GLN A 57 -3.55 -20.48 0.90
C GLN A 57 -3.77 -21.30 -0.38
N GLN A 58 -4.64 -20.82 -1.28
CA GLN A 58 -4.87 -21.40 -2.59
C GLN A 58 -3.77 -21.07 -3.62
N GLY A 59 -2.76 -20.30 -3.23
CA GLY A 59 -1.56 -20.04 -4.05
C GLY A 59 -1.57 -18.71 -4.81
N GLU A 60 -2.53 -17.81 -4.53
CA GLU A 60 -2.45 -16.45 -5.06
C GLU A 60 -1.22 -15.72 -4.47
N LYS A 61 -0.48 -15.02 -5.33
CA LYS A 61 0.74 -14.31 -4.90
C LYS A 61 0.37 -13.18 -3.94
N LEU A 62 1.12 -13.06 -2.83
CA LEU A 62 0.92 -12.00 -1.85
C LEU A 62 1.00 -10.59 -2.48
N ASP A 63 1.86 -10.38 -3.46
CA ASP A 63 1.96 -9.11 -4.20
C ASP A 63 0.66 -8.73 -4.94
N ALA A 64 -0.12 -9.73 -5.37
CA ALA A 64 -1.42 -9.52 -6.00
C ALA A 64 -2.49 -9.13 -4.97
N LEU A 65 -2.43 -9.75 -3.79
CA LEU A 65 -3.34 -9.50 -2.67
C LEU A 65 -3.04 -8.19 -1.91
N LEU A 66 -1.81 -7.69 -2.01
CA LEU A 66 -1.31 -6.57 -1.21
C LEU A 66 -2.24 -5.34 -1.24
N PRO A 67 -2.75 -4.87 -2.39
CA PRO A 67 -3.60 -3.68 -2.41
C PRO A 67 -4.90 -3.87 -1.60
N GLU A 68 -5.57 -5.01 -1.76
CA GLU A 68 -6.81 -5.34 -1.05
C GLU A 68 -6.55 -5.54 0.45
N ALA A 69 -5.46 -6.23 0.80
CA ALA A 69 -5.09 -6.47 2.19
C ALA A 69 -4.75 -5.16 2.93
N PHE A 70 -4.01 -4.25 2.28
CA PHE A 70 -3.65 -2.96 2.87
C PHE A 70 -4.86 -2.02 2.97
N ALA A 71 -5.77 -2.04 1.99
CA ALA A 71 -7.01 -1.29 2.07
C ALA A 71 -7.89 -1.78 3.23
N ASN A 72 -8.04 -3.10 3.39
CA ASN A 72 -8.78 -3.72 4.49
C ASN A 72 -8.19 -3.35 5.86
N CYS A 73 -6.87 -3.50 6.00
CA CYS A 73 -6.15 -3.19 7.24
C CYS A 73 -6.25 -1.70 7.59
N ARG A 74 -6.15 -0.81 6.60
CA ARG A 74 -6.27 0.64 6.81
C ARG A 74 -7.66 1.01 7.30
N GLU A 75 -8.71 0.45 6.71
CA GLU A 75 -10.08 0.71 7.14
C GLU A 75 -10.33 0.15 8.55
N ALA A 76 -9.83 -1.05 8.84
CA ALA A 76 -9.88 -1.62 10.19
C ALA A 76 -9.18 -0.73 11.23
N ALA A 77 -7.98 -0.21 10.93
CA ALA A 77 -7.25 0.71 11.81
C ALA A 77 -7.98 2.04 12.01
N LYS A 78 -8.60 2.58 10.94
CA LYS A 78 -9.43 3.79 11.02
C LYS A 78 -10.61 3.59 11.97
N ARG A 79 -11.27 2.44 11.93
CA ARG A 79 -12.41 2.13 12.81
C ARG A 79 -11.99 1.84 14.25
N ALA A 80 -11.00 0.99 14.44
CA ALA A 80 -10.59 0.52 15.76
C ALA A 80 -9.80 1.57 16.54
N LEU A 81 -8.99 2.38 15.87
CA LEU A 81 -8.04 3.31 16.50
C LEU A 81 -8.33 4.78 16.17
N GLY A 82 -9.25 5.08 15.24
CA GLY A 82 -9.44 6.43 14.73
C GLY A 82 -8.29 6.92 13.83
N LEU A 83 -7.40 6.02 13.40
CA LEU A 83 -6.18 6.36 12.67
C LEU A 83 -6.21 5.81 11.25
N ARG A 84 -6.42 6.71 10.28
CA ARG A 84 -6.22 6.38 8.86
C ARG A 84 -4.73 6.40 8.54
N ALA A 85 -4.16 5.25 8.19
CA ALA A 85 -2.76 5.16 7.79
C ALA A 85 -2.43 6.14 6.65
N PHE A 86 -1.34 6.89 6.81
CA PHE A 86 -0.81 7.80 5.80
C PHE A 86 -0.12 7.03 4.67
N ASP A 87 -0.03 7.66 3.50
CA ASP A 87 0.66 7.09 2.33
C ASP A 87 2.11 6.71 2.63
N THR A 88 2.80 7.46 3.52
CA THR A 88 4.15 7.11 3.97
C THR A 88 4.20 5.84 4.82
N GLN A 89 3.17 5.57 5.62
CA GLN A 89 3.05 4.33 6.38
C GLN A 89 2.75 3.15 5.45
N LEU A 90 1.91 3.35 4.42
CA LEU A 90 1.68 2.33 3.39
C LEU A 90 2.99 2.03 2.62
N MET A 91 3.74 3.06 2.23
CA MET A 91 5.07 2.87 1.62
C MET A 91 6.04 2.12 2.55
N GLY A 92 6.04 2.44 3.84
CA GLY A 92 6.83 1.72 4.84
C GLY A 92 6.45 0.25 4.91
N GLY A 93 5.15 -0.05 5.02
CA GLY A 93 4.63 -1.42 5.09
C GLY A 93 4.93 -2.26 3.84
N ILE A 94 5.00 -1.66 2.65
CA ILE A 94 5.37 -2.36 1.40
C ILE A 94 6.83 -2.84 1.41
N PHE A 95 7.71 -2.20 2.18
CA PHE A 95 9.13 -2.56 2.22
C PHE A 95 9.53 -3.54 3.34
N LEU A 96 8.65 -3.78 4.31
CA LEU A 96 8.87 -4.70 5.43
C LEU A 96 8.64 -6.15 4.97
#